data_AF-A0A2P2SYS5-F1
#
_entry.id   AF-A0A2P2SYS5-F1
#
_cell.length_a   1.000
_cell.length_b   1.000
_cell.length_c   1.000
_cell.angle_alpha   90.00
_cell.angle_beta   90.00
_cell.angle_gamma   90.00
#
_symmetry.space_group_name_H-M   'P 1'
#
loop_
_entity.id
_entity.type
_entity.pdbx_description
1 polymer ?
#
loop_
_entity_poly.entity_id
_entity_poly.type
_entity_poly.pdbx_seq_one_letter_code
_entity_poly.pdbx_strand_id
1 'polypeptide(L)'
;MAEAPSAREKSRRAFDSLFNNEKFSDVKLLIGESKTAFPAHRVVLGIRSSYFDDALQSEFKEAHTTEFIFEKDSPHALWRL
;
A
#
# COMPACT_ATOMS: atom_id res chain seq x y z
N MET A 1 -19.58 -24.86 -13.59
CA MET A 1 -19.56 -24.82 -12.12
C MET A 1 -18.23 -24.20 -11.71
N ALA A 2 -18.23 -23.03 -11.08
CA ALA A 2 -16.98 -22.39 -10.61
C ALA A 2 -16.58 -22.99 -9.26
N GLU A 3 -15.35 -23.48 -9.16
CA GLU A 3 -14.78 -24.01 -7.92
C GLU A 3 -14.68 -22.88 -6.88
N ALA A 4 -15.09 -23.16 -5.64
CA ALA A 4 -15.02 -22.16 -4.58
C ALA A 4 -13.54 -21.89 -4.23
N PRO A 5 -13.13 -20.62 -4.04
CA PRO A 5 -11.74 -20.30 -3.77
C PRO A 5 -11.26 -20.96 -2.48
N SER A 6 -10.03 -21.46 -2.47
CA SER A 6 -9.43 -22.10 -1.30
C SER A 6 -9.34 -21.12 -0.12
N ALA A 7 -9.23 -21.63 1.11
CA ALA A 7 -9.08 -20.79 2.30
C ALA A 7 -7.89 -19.81 2.21
N ARG A 8 -6.82 -20.21 1.50
CA ARG A 8 -5.63 -19.39 1.25
C ARG A 8 -5.86 -18.25 0.24
N GLU A 9 -6.79 -18.43 -0.69
CA GLU A 9 -7.18 -17.37 -1.63
C GLU A 9 -8.15 -16.38 -1.01
N LYS A 10 -9.07 -16.87 -0.17
CA LYS A 10 -9.95 -15.99 0.62
C LYS A 10 -9.15 -15.07 1.54
N SER A 11 -8.10 -15.59 2.19
CA SER A 11 -7.22 -14.76 3.02
C SER A 11 -6.38 -13.79 2.18
N ARG A 12 -5.96 -14.17 0.96
CA ARG A 12 -5.25 -13.25 0.05
C ARG A 12 -6.10 -12.06 -0.37
N ARG A 13 -7.41 -12.23 -0.51
CA ARG A 13 -8.36 -11.20 -0.97
C ARG A 13 -9.12 -10.50 0.16
N ALA A 14 -8.83 -10.83 1.42
CA ALA A 14 -9.56 -10.32 2.58
C ALA A 14 -9.55 -8.79 2.69
N PHE A 15 -8.55 -8.14 2.09
CA PHE A 15 -8.38 -6.68 2.10
C PHE A 15 -8.63 -6.02 0.74
N ASP A 16 -9.11 -6.75 -0.27
CA ASP A 16 -9.34 -6.19 -1.63
C ASP A 16 -10.30 -4.98 -1.57
N SER A 17 -11.32 -5.03 -0.70
CA SER A 17 -12.28 -3.93 -0.52
C SER A 17 -11.71 -2.68 0.17
N LEU A 18 -10.51 -2.79 0.75
CA LEU A 18 -9.80 -1.68 1.38
C LEU A 18 -8.84 -0.98 0.41
N PHE A 19 -8.61 -1.53 -0.78
CA PHE A 19 -7.74 -0.88 -1.76
C PHE A 19 -8.31 0.48 -2.19
N ASN A 20 -7.48 1.53 -2.10
CA ASN A 20 -7.84 2.91 -2.43
C ASN A 20 -9.14 3.37 -1.73
N ASN A 21 -9.29 3.00 -0.45
CA ASN A 21 -10.47 3.25 0.35
C ASN A 21 -10.09 4.10 1.57
N GLU A 22 -10.80 5.20 1.79
CA GLU A 22 -10.57 6.11 2.93
C GLU A 22 -10.97 5.49 4.27
N LYS A 23 -11.80 4.44 4.27
CA LYS A 23 -12.25 3.80 5.50
C LYS A 23 -11.06 3.19 6.24
N PHE A 24 -10.79 3.72 7.43
CA PHE A 24 -9.66 3.35 8.29
C PHE A 24 -8.27 3.56 7.64
N SER A 25 -8.16 4.36 6.58
CA SER A 25 -6.86 4.68 6.00
C SER A 25 -6.05 5.53 6.98
N ASP A 26 -4.82 5.12 7.23
CA ASP A 26 -3.88 5.74 8.16
C ASP A 26 -2.57 6.17 7.48
N VAL A 27 -2.53 6.05 6.15
CA VAL A 27 -1.41 6.45 5.31
C VAL A 27 -1.88 6.83 3.90
N LYS A 28 -1.17 7.77 3.27
CA LYS A 28 -1.40 8.16 1.87
C LYS A 28 -0.17 7.88 1.02
N LEU A 29 -0.37 7.32 -0.17
CA LEU A 29 0.66 7.20 -1.19
C LEU A 29 0.46 8.33 -2.19
N LEU A 30 1.45 9.22 -2.32
CA LEU A 30 1.48 10.33 -3.27
C LEU A 30 2.35 9.92 -4.45
N ILE A 31 1.74 9.70 -5.61
CA ILE A 31 2.39 9.06 -6.75
C ILE A 31 2.52 10.02 -7.94
N GLY A 32 3.72 10.10 -8.51
CA GLY A 32 4.05 10.85 -9.72
C GLY A 32 4.22 12.36 -9.51
N GLU A 33 4.50 13.08 -10.61
CA GLU A 33 4.69 14.54 -10.61
C GLU A 33 3.44 15.28 -10.11
N SER A 34 2.26 14.76 -10.43
CA SER A 34 0.97 15.30 -10.00
C SER A 34 0.62 15.00 -8.54
N LYS A 35 1.45 14.20 -7.82
CA LYS A 35 1.22 13.77 -6.44
C LYS A 35 -0.18 13.21 -6.23
N THR A 36 -0.64 12.34 -7.13
CA THR A 36 -1.96 11.72 -7.03
C THR A 36 -2.01 10.92 -5.73
N ALA A 37 -2.98 11.24 -4.87
CA ALA A 37 -3.11 10.65 -3.54
C ALA A 37 -3.95 9.37 -3.57
N PHE A 38 -3.41 8.30 -3.00
CA PHE A 38 -4.09 7.03 -2.77
C PHE A 38 -4.15 6.74 -1.27
N PRO A 39 -5.33 6.80 -0.63
CA PRO A 39 -5.48 6.30 0.74
C PRO A 39 -5.14 4.81 0.82
N ALA A 40 -4.40 4.44 1.84
CA ALA A 40 -3.96 3.07 2.09
C ALA A 40 -3.89 2.78 3.59
N HIS A 41 -3.51 1.55 3.93
CA HIS A 41 -3.50 1.02 5.28
C HIS A 41 -2.11 0.49 5.62
N ARG A 42 -1.45 1.07 6.64
CA ARG A 42 -0.08 0.73 7.06
C ARG A 42 0.09 -0.76 7.31
N VAL A 43 -0.87 -1.36 8.02
CA VAL A 43 -0.87 -2.79 8.34
C VAL A 43 -0.91 -3.67 7.09
N VAL A 44 -1.70 -3.28 6.07
CA VAL A 44 -1.78 -4.03 4.82
C VAL A 44 -0.49 -3.87 4.02
N LEU A 45 0.07 -2.66 3.96
CA LEU A 45 1.32 -2.38 3.26
C LEU A 45 2.51 -3.15 3.87
N GLY A 46 2.69 -3.08 5.20
CA GLY A 46 3.78 -3.76 5.90
C GLY A 46 3.72 -5.28 5.78
N ILE A 47 2.54 -5.88 5.95
CA ILE A 47 2.37 -7.34 5.79
C ILE A 47 2.68 -7.80 4.35
N ARG A 48 2.48 -6.94 3.35
CA ARG A 48 2.60 -7.29 1.92
C ARG A 48 3.93 -6.88 1.29
N SER A 49 4.72 -6.05 1.95
CA SER A 49 5.95 -5.49 1.41
C SER A 49 6.94 -5.20 2.52
N SER A 50 8.10 -5.86 2.48
CA SER A 50 9.19 -5.58 3.42
C SER A 50 9.67 -4.14 3.34
N TYR A 51 9.63 -3.51 2.16
CA TYR A 51 9.95 -2.08 2.02
C TYR A 51 9.06 -1.21 2.91
N PHE A 52 7.75 -1.45 2.90
CA PHE A 52 6.83 -0.67 3.72
C PHE A 52 6.95 -1.05 5.20
N ASP A 53 7.21 -2.32 5.53
CA ASP A 53 7.45 -2.72 6.92
C ASP A 53 8.68 -2.01 7.50
N ASP A 54 9.81 -2.05 6.79
CA ASP A 54 11.05 -1.39 7.19
C ASP A 54 10.85 0.13 7.28
N ALA A 55 10.24 0.75 6.27
CA ALA A 55 10.01 2.20 6.27
C ALA A 55 9.10 2.65 7.43
N LEU A 56 8.08 1.85 7.77
CA LEU A 56 7.15 2.15 8.86
C LEU A 56 7.74 1.94 10.25
N GLN A 57 8.78 1.12 10.39
CA GLN A 57 9.49 0.84 11.65
C GLN A 57 10.75 1.70 11.84
N SER A 58 11.25 2.31 10.77
CA SER A 58 12.44 3.17 10.77
C SER A 58 12.21 4.57 11.37
N GLU A 59 13.29 5.33 11.55
CA GLU A 59 13.25 6.77 11.83
C GLU A 59 13.06 7.63 10.55
N PHE A 60 12.68 7.01 9.42
CA PHE A 60 12.41 7.77 8.20
C PHE A 60 11.18 8.68 8.35
N LYS A 61 11.16 9.74 7.55
CA LYS A 61 10.13 10.77 7.60
C LYS A 61 8.72 10.16 7.45
N GLU A 62 8.60 9.13 6.63
CA GLU A 62 7.38 8.38 6.33
C GLU A 62 6.75 7.71 7.56
N ALA A 63 7.57 7.31 8.55
CA ALA A 63 7.08 6.77 9.82
C ALA A 63 6.32 7.82 10.64
N HIS A 64 6.64 9.11 10.44
CA HIS A 64 6.09 10.24 11.18
C HIS A 64 5.07 11.07 10.37
N THR A 65 5.22 11.15 9.05
CA THR A 65 4.38 12.02 8.19
C THR A 65 3.15 11.34 7.62
N THR A 66 2.97 10.03 7.82
CA THR A 66 1.80 9.26 7.30
C THR A 66 1.65 9.35 5.78
N GLU A 67 2.71 9.74 5.08
CA GLU A 67 2.72 9.98 3.65
C GLU A 67 3.97 9.34 3.04
N PHE A 68 3.77 8.55 1.99
CA PHE A 68 4.85 8.03 1.15
C PHE A 68 4.81 8.77 -0.18
N ILE A 69 5.93 9.37 -0.58
CA ILE A 69 6.03 10.13 -1.82
C ILE A 69 6.88 9.33 -2.81
N PHE A 70 6.26 8.97 -3.94
CA PHE A 70 6.92 8.26 -5.02
C PHE A 70 6.96 9.16 -6.25
N GLU A 71 8.10 9.79 -6.48
CA GLU A 71 8.33 10.58 -7.70
C GLU A 71 8.40 9.67 -8.93
N LYS A 72 8.24 10.27 -10.13
CA LYS A 72 8.20 9.55 -11.42
C LYS A 72 9.41 8.66 -11.66
N ASP A 73 10.58 9.07 -11.19
CA ASP A 73 11.84 8.34 -11.33
C ASP A 73 12.17 7.47 -10.11
N SER A 74 11.24 7.30 -9.16
CA SER A 74 11.46 6.45 -8.00
C SER A 74 11.60 4.99 -8.42
N PRO A 75 12.70 4.29 -8.07
CA PRO A 75 12.89 2.88 -8.40
C PRO A 75 11.84 1.96 -7.74
N HIS A 76 11.12 2.47 -6.74
CA HIS A 76 10.06 1.75 -6.01
C HIS A 76 8.67 1.96 -6.60
N ALA A 77 8.51 2.92 -7.52
CA ALA A 77 7.27 3.08 -8.26
C ALA A 77 7.29 2.15 -9.47
N LEU A 78 6.65 0.99 -9.34
CA LEU A 78 6.55 0.01 -10.42
C LEU A 78 5.55 0.51 -11.48
N TRP A 79 5.99 1.45 -12.33
CA TRP A 79 5.19 2.10 -13.38
C TRP A 79 4.92 1.22 -14.62
N ARG A 80 5.01 -0.10 -14.52
CA ARG A 80 4.87 -0.98 -15.69
C ARG A 80 3.86 -2.10 -15.43
N LEU A 81 2.61 -1.82 -15.78
CA LEU A 81 1.68 -2.78 -16.36
C LEU A 81 1.32 -2.27 -17.76
#